data_AF-A0A1F3F828-F1
#
_entry.id   AF-A0A1F3F828-F1
#
_cell.length_a   1.000
_cell.length_b   1.000
_cell.length_c   1.000
_cell.angle_alpha   90.00
_cell.angle_beta   90.00
_cell.angle_gamma   90.00
#
_symmetry.space_group_name_H-M   'P 1'
#
loop_
_entity.id
_entity.type
_entity.pdbx_description
1 polymer ?
#
loop_
_entity_poly.entity_id
_entity_poly.type
_entity_poly.pdbx_seq_one_letter_code
_entity_poly.pdbx_strand_id
1 'polypeptide(L)' 'MKEDRLKKMIKALYLLREILKQKREDDRAFKYKSKLKVLTEVDEIIDRSLEDFYSLRIN' A
#
# COMPACT_ATOMS: atom_id res chain seq x y z
N MET A 1 20.50 -2.33 2.75
CA MET A 1 19.99 -1.54 3.91
C MET A 1 18.82 -0.63 3.60
N LYS A 2 18.83 0.18 2.53
CA LYS A 2 17.67 1.01 2.10
C LYS A 2 16.70 0.24 1.19
N GLU A 3 17.22 -0.47 0.19
CA GLU A 3 16.44 -1.34 -0.71
C GLU A 3 15.63 -2.40 0.06
N ASP A 4 16.25 -3.14 1.00
CA ASP A 4 15.55 -4.16 1.80
C ASP A 4 14.42 -3.59 2.66
N ARG A 5 14.61 -2.37 3.21
CA ARG A 5 13.57 -1.70 3.99
C ARG A 5 12.40 -1.31 3.10
N LEU A 6 12.68 -0.77 1.92
CA LEU A 6 11.67 -0.42 0.94
C LEU A 6 10.91 -1.67 0.43
N LYS A 7 11.63 -2.75 0.13
CA LYS A 7 11.05 -4.05 -0.23
C LYS A 7 10.10 -4.60 0.85
N LYS A 8 10.48 -4.50 2.12
CA LYS A 8 9.62 -4.91 3.25
C LYS A 8 8.38 -4.02 3.36
N MET A 9 8.52 -2.72 3.17
CA MET A 9 7.41 -1.76 3.19
C MET A 9 6.40 -2.05 2.07
N ILE A 10 6.87 -2.25 0.84
CA ILE A 10 6.01 -2.60 -0.30
C ILE A 10 5.22 -3.88 -0.03
N LYS A 11 5.89 -4.93 0.50
CA LYS A 11 5.21 -6.17 0.89
C LYS A 11 4.14 -5.95 1.97
N ALA A 12 4.44 -5.12 2.98
CA ALA A 12 3.48 -4.79 4.03
C ALA A 12 2.25 -4.04 3.48
N LEU A 13 2.43 -3.15 2.51
CA LEU A 13 1.34 -2.42 1.85
C LEU A 13 0.46 -3.36 1.03
N TYR A 14 1.03 -4.31 0.30
CA TYR A 14 0.25 -5.35 -0.39
C TYR A 14 -0.58 -6.19 0.59
N LEU A 15 0.00 -6.59 1.73
CA LEU A 15 -0.74 -7.31 2.76
C LEU A 15 -1.87 -6.46 3.35
N LEU A 16 -1.61 -5.19 3.65
CA LEU A 16 -2.62 -4.24 4.13
C LEU A 16 -3.76 -4.11 3.13
N ARG A 17 -3.46 -3.96 1.84
CA ARG A 17 -4.44 -3.87 0.76
C ARG A 17 -5.36 -5.09 0.75
N GLU A 18 -4.81 -6.30 0.84
CA GLU A 18 -5.63 -7.53 0.85
C GLU A 18 -6.51 -7.62 2.11
N ILE A 19 -6.00 -7.23 3.27
CA ILE A 19 -6.80 -7.14 4.51
C ILE A 19 -7.95 -6.14 4.34
N LEU A 20 -7.68 -4.96 3.76
CA LEU A 20 -8.70 -3.93 3.53
C LEU A 20 -9.77 -4.36 2.53
N LYS A 21 -9.40 -5.11 1.48
CA LYS A 21 -10.37 -5.66 0.52
C LYS A 21 -11.34 -6.64 1.16
N GLN A 22 -10.91 -7.41 2.16
CA GLN A 22 -11.75 -8.38 2.87
C GLN A 22 -12.72 -7.73 3.87
N LYS A 23 -12.48 -6.48 4.27
CA LYS A 23 -13.38 -5.74 5.17
C LYS A 23 -14.66 -5.29 4.47
N ARG A 24 -15.74 -5.16 5.24
CA ARG A 24 -17.01 -4.59 4.77
C ARG A 24 -16.91 -3.06 4.66
N GLU A 25 -17.74 -2.45 3.82
CA GLU A 25 -17.76 -0.98 3.62
C GLU A 25 -18.06 -0.21 4.92
N ASP A 26 -18.86 -0.78 5.82
CA ASP A 26 -19.26 -0.20 7.11
C ASP A 26 -18.28 -0.51 8.27
N ASP A 27 -17.16 -1.18 7.99
CA ASP A 27 -16.14 -1.47 9.00
C ASP A 27 -15.55 -0.18 9.58
N ARG A 28 -15.20 -0.19 10.87
CA ARG A 28 -14.59 0.94 11.57
C ARG A 28 -13.32 1.46 10.88
N ALA A 29 -12.62 0.61 10.13
CA ALA A 29 -11.48 1.01 9.29
C ALA A 29 -11.82 2.10 8.26
N PHE A 30 -13.09 2.21 7.84
CA PHE A 30 -13.58 3.15 6.82
C PHE A 30 -14.46 4.26 7.41
N LYS A 31 -14.35 4.52 8.72
CA LYS A 31 -15.18 5.53 9.41
C LYS A 31 -15.09 6.93 8.79
N TYR A 32 -13.93 7.31 8.27
CA TYR A 32 -13.65 8.68 7.79
C TYR A 32 -13.55 8.80 6.27
N LYS A 33 -13.37 7.68 5.57
CA LYS A 33 -13.19 7.62 4.11
C LYS A 33 -13.82 6.33 3.62
N SER A 34 -14.47 6.37 2.45
CA SER A 34 -14.99 5.16 1.81
C SER A 34 -13.89 4.13 1.59
N LYS A 35 -14.23 2.84 1.65
CA LYS A 35 -13.27 1.76 1.39
C LYS A 35 -12.61 1.92 0.03
N LEU A 36 -13.37 2.31 -1.00
CA LEU A 36 -12.82 2.60 -2.33
C LEU A 36 -11.69 3.63 -2.24
N LYS A 37 -11.91 4.77 -1.57
CA LYS A 37 -10.89 5.82 -1.46
C LYS A 37 -9.66 5.34 -0.70
N VAL A 38 -9.86 4.58 0.38
CA VAL A 38 -8.74 4.00 1.15
C VAL A 38 -7.93 3.01 0.30
N LEU A 39 -8.59 2.15 -0.48
CA LEU A 39 -7.93 1.20 -1.36
C LEU A 39 -7.14 1.91 -2.47
N THR A 40 -7.71 2.96 -3.08
CA THR A 40 -7.01 3.77 -4.08
C THR A 40 -5.77 4.44 -3.48
N GLU A 41 -5.87 5.04 -2.29
CA GLU A 41 -4.72 5.67 -1.63
C GLU A 41 -3.61 4.65 -1.32
N VAL A 42 -3.97 3.42 -0.91
CA VAL A 42 -2.98 2.36 -0.68
C VAL A 42 -2.32 1.92 -2.00
N ASP A 43 -3.09 1.77 -3.08
CA ASP A 43 -2.56 1.41 -4.40
C ASP A 43 -1.59 2.49 -4.92
N GLU A 44 -1.92 3.77 -4.78
CA GLU A 44 -1.02 4.88 -5.15
C GLU A 44 0.30 4.87 -4.35
N ILE A 45 0.26 4.54 -3.06
CA ILE A 45 1.47 4.45 -2.24
C ILE A 45 2.34 3.26 -2.69
N ILE A 46 1.71 2.13 -3.04
CA ILE A 46 2.42 0.96 -3.57
C ILE A 46 3.13 1.32 -4.88
N ASP A 47 2.42 1.97 -5.81
CA ASP A 47 2.96 2.33 -7.12
C ASP A 47 4.18 3.26 -6.99
N ARG A 48 4.06 4.34 -6.19
CA ARG A 48 5.20 5.24 -5.91
C ARG A 48 6.36 4.51 -5.24
N SER A 49 6.07 3.59 -4.32
CA SER A 49 7.10 2.82 -3.63
C SER A 49 7.83 1.87 -4.59
N LEU A 50 7.14 1.32 -5.59
CA LEU A 50 7.73 0.50 -6.64
C LEU A 50 8.60 1.34 -7.58
N GLU A 51 8.15 2.52 -7.99
CA GLU A 51 8.95 3.47 -8.77
C GLU A 51 10.26 3.81 -8.07
N ASP A 52 10.21 4.14 -6.77
CA ASP A 52 11.39 4.37 -5.94
C ASP A 52 12.30 3.14 -5.88
N PHE A 53 11.71 1.95 -5.72
CA PHE A 53 12.46 0.70 -5.62
C PHE A 53 13.21 0.36 -6.91
N TYR A 54 12.57 0.52 -8.07
CA TYR A 54 13.22 0.29 -9.35
C TYR A 54 14.25 1.37 -9.67
N SER A 55 14.00 2.62 -9.28
CA SER A 55 14.96 3.72 -9.44
C SER A 55 16.26 3.51 -8.64
N LEU A 56 16.18 2.82 -7.49
CA LEU A 56 17.35 2.41 -6.69
C LEU A 56 18.14 1.25 -7.30
N ARG A 57 17.57 0.51 -8.27
CA ARG A 57 18.26 -0.61 -8.95
C ARG A 57 18.92 -0.20 -10.26
N ILE A 58 18.43 0.88 -10.87
CA ILE A 58 18.96 1.42 -12.13
C ILE A 58 20.20 2.31 -11.87
N ASN A 59 20.33 2.86 -10.67
CA ASN A 59 21.48 3.64 -10.20
C ASN A 59 22.37 2.83 -9.25
#